data_AF-A0A5U6TAU9-F1
#
_entry.id   AF-A0A5U6TAU9-F1
#
_cell.length_a   1.000
_cell.length_b   1.000
_cell.length_c   1.000
_cell.angle_alpha   90.00
_cell.angle_beta   90.00
_cell.angle_gamma   90.00
#
_symmetry.space_group_name_H-M   'P 1'
#
loop_
_entity.id
_entity.type
_entity.pdbx_description
1 polymer ?
#
loop_
_entity_poly.entity_id
_entity_poly.type
_entity_poly.pdbx_seq_one_letter_code
_entity_poly.pdbx_strand_id
1 'polypeptide(L)'
;MYKAIGGLLVVTGICWVGYAFSMDVAVGYSEKVYNTGLLATRQLHAMCGSAVAIIGSITLIAGIVVEKIEEISKRKQDVLVSINNGMADYFDSKK
;
A
#
# COMPACT_ATOMS: atom_id res chain seq x y z
N MET A 1 -4.76 -5.72 8.32
CA MET A 1 -3.33 -5.59 8.68
C MET A 1 -2.45 -5.13 7.52
N TYR A 2 -2.41 -5.87 6.39
CA TYR A 2 -1.59 -5.51 5.22
C TYR A 2 -1.86 -4.12 4.65
N LYS A 3 -3.12 -3.68 4.61
CA LYS A 3 -3.48 -2.32 4.19
C LYS A 3 -2.81 -1.23 5.04
N ALA A 4 -2.76 -1.42 6.35
CA ALA A 4 -2.13 -0.47 7.27
C ALA A 4 -0.60 -0.46 7.10
N ILE A 5 0.02 -1.64 6.99
CA ILE A 5 1.46 -1.77 6.75
C ILE A 5 1.86 -1.15 5.40
N GLY A 6 1.12 -1.47 4.34
CA GLY A 6 1.34 -0.91 3.01
C GLY A 6 1.19 0.60 3.00
N GLY A 7 0.15 1.13 3.65
CA GLY A 7 -0.06 2.58 3.79
C GLY A 7 1.09 3.27 4.52
N LEU A 8 1.56 2.70 5.64
CA LEU A 8 2.69 3.24 6.40
C LEU A 8 3.97 3.30 5.54
N LEU A 9 4.26 2.22 4.79
CA LEU A 9 5.42 2.15 3.90
C LEU A 9 5.34 3.17 2.77
N VAL A 10 4.16 3.39 2.18
CA VAL A 10 3.96 4.44 1.16
C VAL A 10 4.30 5.81 1.72
N VAL A 11 3.71 6.16 2.87
CA VAL A 11 3.96 7.47 3.52
C VAL A 11 5.44 7.62 3.85
N THR A 12 6.06 6.59 4.41
CA THR A 12 7.49 6.59 4.76
C THR A 12 8.37 6.79 3.53
N GLY A 13 8.08 6.06 2.43
CA GLY A 13 8.81 6.20 1.18
C GLY A 13 8.67 7.59 0.55
N ILE A 14 7.45 8.15 0.54
CA ILE A 14 7.20 9.52 0.03
C ILE A 14 7.95 10.56 0.86
N CYS A 15 7.89 10.46 2.20
CA CYS A 15 8.63 11.36 3.09
C CYS A 15 10.14 11.26 2.86
N TRP A 16 10.68 10.05 2.66
CA TRP A 16 12.09 9.85 2.36
C TRP A 16 12.47 10.48 1.02
N VAL A 17 11.67 10.31 -0.03
CA VAL A 17 11.91 10.98 -1.32
C VAL A 17 11.89 12.51 -1.16
N GLY A 18 10.95 13.05 -0.37
CA GLY A 18 10.91 14.48 -0.03
C GLY A 18 12.17 14.96 0.69
N TYR A 19 12.70 14.16 1.62
CA TYR A 19 13.99 14.42 2.26
C TYR A 19 15.13 14.45 1.24
N ALA A 20 15.19 13.48 0.31
CA ALA A 20 16.20 13.46 -0.73
C ALA A 20 16.18 14.74 -1.58
N PHE A 21 15.00 15.21 -2.00
CA PHE A 21 14.90 16.45 -2.77
C PHE A 21 15.33 17.70 -1.99
N SER A 22 15.27 17.66 -0.66
CA SER A 22 15.68 18.77 0.21
C SER A 22 17.20 18.82 0.47
N MET A 23 17.95 17.77 0.13
CA MET A 23 19.40 17.72 0.39
C MET A 23 20.17 18.69 -0.50
N ASP A 24 20.97 19.61 0.03
CA ASP A 24 21.83 20.46 -0.79
C ASP A 24 22.94 19.66 -1.50
N VAL A 25 23.11 19.90 -2.80
CA VAL A 25 24.11 19.23 -3.65
C VAL A 25 25.12 20.19 -4.27
N ALA A 26 24.93 21.50 -4.07
CA ALA A 26 25.83 22.53 -4.55
C ALA A 26 26.73 23.01 -3.42
N VAL A 27 28.00 23.24 -3.74
CA VAL A 27 29.02 23.76 -2.83
C VAL A 27 29.60 25.05 -3.40
N GLY A 28 30.03 25.97 -2.52
CA GLY A 28 30.59 27.27 -2.89
C GLY A 28 29.69 28.46 -2.50
N TYR A 29 30.32 29.54 -2.03
CA TYR A 29 29.64 30.74 -1.52
C TYR A 29 29.25 31.74 -2.61
N SER A 30 30.13 31.93 -3.62
CA SER A 30 29.93 32.92 -4.69
C SER A 30 29.52 32.28 -6.02
N GLU A 31 30.01 31.08 -6.32
CA GLU A 31 29.65 30.31 -7.50
C GLU A 31 29.28 28.90 -7.04
N LYS A 32 28.00 28.53 -7.23
CA LYS A 32 27.49 27.23 -6.80
C LYS A 32 27.93 26.16 -7.78
N VAL A 33 28.87 25.32 -7.38
CA VAL A 33 29.33 24.16 -8.15
C VAL A 33 28.64 22.92 -7.63
N TYR A 34 28.04 22.12 -8.51
CA TYR A 34 27.41 20.86 -8.13
C TYR A 34 28.47 19.83 -7.75
N ASN A 35 28.39 19.33 -6.52
CA ASN A 35 29.25 18.25 -6.06
C ASN A 35 28.65 16.92 -6.52
N THR A 36 29.40 16.19 -7.34
CA THR A 36 28.99 14.89 -7.89
C THR A 36 28.77 13.83 -6.82
N GLY A 37 29.56 13.85 -5.74
CA GLY A 37 29.39 12.96 -4.59
C GLY A 37 28.09 13.23 -3.84
N LEU A 38 27.79 14.50 -3.53
CA LEU A 38 26.53 14.88 -2.90
C LEU A 38 25.32 14.56 -3.80
N LEU A 39 25.47 14.76 -5.11
CA LEU A 39 24.43 14.40 -6.08
C LEU A 39 24.18 12.89 -6.10
N ALA A 40 25.23 12.07 -6.07
CA ALA A 40 25.10 10.61 -6.00
C ALA A 40 24.40 10.16 -4.70
N THR A 41 24.74 10.77 -3.55
CA THR A 41 24.05 10.49 -2.27
C THR A 41 22.57 10.87 -2.32
N ARG A 42 22.24 12.04 -2.89
CA ARG A 42 20.84 12.46 -3.11
C ARG A 42 20.10 11.43 -3.97
N GLN A 43 20.70 10.98 -5.06
CA GLN A 43 20.10 10.00 -5.96
C GLN A 43 19.88 8.66 -5.26
N LEU A 44 20.82 8.19 -4.44
CA LEU A 44 20.65 6.97 -3.65
C LEU A 44 19.47 7.09 -2.68
N HIS A 45 19.34 8.20 -1.96
CA HIS A 45 18.18 8.40 -1.08
C HIS A 45 16.86 8.47 -1.85
N ALA A 46 16.84 9.13 -3.00
CA ALA A 46 15.65 9.18 -3.86
C ALA A 46 15.28 7.77 -4.37
N MET A 47 16.25 6.95 -4.78
CA MET A 47 16.04 5.57 -5.22
C MET A 47 15.52 4.69 -4.08
N CYS A 48 16.14 4.73 -2.90
CA CYS A 48 15.71 3.97 -1.74
C CYS A 48 14.29 4.35 -1.30
N GLY A 49 14.00 5.65 -1.17
CA GLY A 49 12.66 6.12 -0.81
C GLY A 49 11.60 5.70 -1.84
N SER A 50 11.94 5.76 -3.13
CA SER A 50 11.05 5.33 -4.22
C SER A 50 10.79 3.82 -4.15
N ALA A 51 11.81 3.00 -3.91
CA ALA A 51 11.67 1.55 -3.76
C ALA A 51 10.76 1.20 -2.57
N VAL A 52 10.93 1.87 -1.43
CA VAL A 52 10.06 1.70 -0.25
C VAL A 52 8.62 2.08 -0.57
N ALA A 53 8.40 3.20 -1.26
CA ALA A 53 7.06 3.63 -1.67
C ALA A 53 6.39 2.63 -2.63
N ILE A 54 7.14 2.03 -3.55
CA ILE A 54 6.64 0.99 -4.48
C ILE A 54 6.25 -0.26 -3.70
N ILE A 55 7.12 -0.77 -2.82
CA ILE A 55 6.82 -1.95 -1.99
C ILE A 55 5.59 -1.71 -1.12
N GLY A 56 5.49 -0.52 -0.53
CA GLY A 56 4.31 -0.10 0.23
C GLY A 56 3.04 -0.11 -0.61
N SER A 57 3.11 0.41 -1.83
CA SER A 57 1.98 0.49 -2.76
C SER A 57 1.48 -0.90 -3.15
N ILE A 58 2.39 -1.82 -3.49
CA ILE A 58 2.06 -3.22 -3.80
C ILE A 58 1.39 -3.89 -2.60
N THR A 59 1.95 -3.71 -1.41
CA THR A 59 1.42 -4.29 -0.16
C THR A 59 0.04 -3.74 0.17
N LEU A 60 -0.18 -2.44 -0.05
CA LEU A 60 -1.46 -1.77 0.16
C LEU A 60 -2.53 -2.35 -0.77
N ILE A 61 -2.23 -2.44 -2.07
CA ILE A 61 -3.14 -2.98 -3.09
C ILE A 61 -3.48 -4.44 -2.77
N ALA A 62 -2.47 -5.26 -2.48
CA ALA A 62 -2.67 -6.66 -2.10
C ALA A 62 -3.57 -6.77 -0.86
N GLY A 63 -3.36 -5.93 0.15
CA GLY A 63 -4.21 -5.87 1.34
C GLY A 63 -5.67 -5.54 1.04
N ILE A 64 -5.93 -4.59 0.13
CA ILE A 64 -7.28 -4.23 -0.30
C ILE A 64 -7.95 -5.38 -1.05
N VAL A 65 -7.21 -6.03 -1.96
CA VAL A 65 -7.73 -7.15 -2.75
C VAL A 65 -8.10 -8.33 -1.85
N VAL A 66 -7.26 -8.69 -0.88
CA VAL A 66 -7.53 -9.77 0.07
C VAL A 66 -8.78 -9.46 0.91
N GLU A 67 -8.90 -8.23 1.43
CA GLU A 67 -10.07 -7.78 2.20
C GLU A 67 -11.36 -7.91 1.37
N LYS A 68 -11.32 -7.55 0.08
CA LYS A 68 -12.46 -7.68 -0.83
C LYS A 68 -12.82 -9.12 -1.15
N ILE A 69 -11.83 -10.00 -1.33
CA ILE A 69 -12.07 -11.43 -1.56
C ILE A 69 -12.77 -12.06 -0.35
N GLU A 70 -12.32 -11.71 0.87
CA GLU A 70 -12.93 -12.22 2.10
C GLU A 70 -14.38 -11.74 2.27
N GLU A 71 -14.65 -10.46 1.98
CA GLU A 71 -16.01 -9.88 2.01
C GLU A 71 -16.96 -10.62 1.05
N ILE A 72 -16.50 -10.90 -0.18
CA ILE A 72 -17.28 -11.62 -1.18
C ILE A 72 -17.52 -13.07 -0.74
N SER A 73 -16.52 -13.73 -0.16
CA SER A 73 -16.64 -15.11 0.32
C SER A 73 -17.67 -15.23 1.44
N LYS A 74 -17.63 -14.33 2.43
CA LYS A 74 -18.62 -14.27 3.53
C LYS A 74 -20.02 -14.04 2.99
N ARG A 75 -20.20 -13.07 2.08
CA ARG A 75 -21.50 -12.82 1.46
C ARG A 75 -22.06 -14.04 0.72
N LYS A 76 -21.22 -14.78 0.00
CA LYS A 76 -21.64 -16.02 -0.68
C LYS A 76 -22.09 -17.07 0.33
N GLN A 77 -21.37 -17.22 1.43
CA GLN A 77 -21.73 -18.14 2.50
C GLN A 77 -23.07 -17.76 3.16
N ASP A 78 -23.27 -16.49 3.48
CA ASP A 78 -24.53 -15.99 4.07
C ASP A 78 -25.72 -16.25 3.15
N VAL A 79 -25.57 -16.01 1.84
CA VAL A 79 -26.61 -16.31 0.85
C VAL A 79 -26.92 -17.81 0.84
N LEU A 80 -25.91 -18.68 0.82
CA LEU A 80 -26.13 -20.14 0.84
C LEU A 80 -26.86 -20.60 2.11
N VAL A 81 -26.51 -20.05 3.27
CA VAL A 81 -27.20 -20.35 4.54
C VAL A 81 -28.66 -19.88 4.49
N SER A 82 -28.92 -18.67 3.98
CA SER A 82 -30.29 -18.15 3.88
C SER A 82 -31.17 -18.98 2.95
N ILE A 83 -30.63 -19.45 1.83
CA ILE A 83 -31.32 -20.34 0.89
C ILE A 83 -31.61 -21.69 1.55
N ASN A 84 -30.63 -22.27 2.26
CA ASN A 84 -30.82 -23.55 2.94
C ASN A 84 -31.93 -23.49 3.99
N ASN A 85 -31.95 -22.43 4.80
CA ASN A 85 -32.98 -22.25 5.83
C ASN A 85 -34.37 -22.02 5.19
N GLY A 86 -34.46 -21.18 4.15
CA GLY A 86 -35.73 -20.95 3.46
C GLY A 86 -36.28 -22.21 2.77
N MET A 87 -35.41 -23.09 2.26
CA MET A 87 -35.81 -24.40 1.74
C MET A 87 -36.32 -25.32 2.85
N ALA A 88 -35.62 -25.37 3.99
CA ALA A 88 -36.06 -26.18 5.14
C ALA A 88 -37.45 -25.76 5.62
N ASP A 89 -37.69 -24.46 5.77
CA ASP A 89 -38.99 -23.90 6.16
C ASP A 89 -40.10 -24.26 5.15
N TYR A 90 -39.79 -24.25 3.85
CA TYR A 90 -40.74 -24.66 2.82
C TYR A 90 -41.16 -26.13 2.96
N PHE A 91 -40.22 -27.03 3.23
CA PHE A 91 -40.51 -28.45 3.40
C PHE A 91 -41.30 -28.73 4.68
N ASP A 92 -41.00 -28.03 5.79
CA ASP A 92 -41.77 -28.16 7.03
C ASP A 92 -43.20 -27.63 6.88
N SER A 93 -43.43 -26.57 6.10
CA SER A 93 -44.78 -26.05 5.85
C SER A 93 -45.69 -26.99 5.03
N LYS A 94 -45.10 -27.97 4.34
CA LYS A 94 -45.80 -28.93 3.47
C LYS A 94 -46.10 -30.27 4.14
N LYS A 95 -45.68 -30.46 5.37
CA LYS A 95 -45.89 -31.68 6.16
C LYS A 95 -47.13 -31.57 7.03
#